data_AF-A0A212D5U1-F1
#
_entry.id   AF-A0A212D5U1-F1
#
_cell.length_a   1.000
_cell.length_b   1.000
_cell.length_c   1.000
_cell.angle_alpha   90.00
_cell.angle_beta   90.00
_cell.angle_gamma   90.00
#
_symmetry.space_group_name_H-M   'P 1'
#
loop_
_entity.id
_entity.type
_entity.pdbx_description
1 polymer ?
#
loop_
_entity_poly.entity_id
_entity_poly.type
_entity_poly.pdbx_seq_one_letter_code
_entity_poly.pdbx_strand_id
1 'polypeptide(L)'
;MEDIYQNRVRYSHDGSNSLKDRFTFTVADGTNPFFIVEEGGKEIITAAPQQFWVDILPVDDGTPRIVTNLGLQWLEYMDGKATNLITKKELLTVDPDTEDMQLVYEITTGPKHGH
;
A
#
# COMPACT_ATOMS: atom_id res chain seq x y z
N MET A 1 11.20 -15.78 -25.11
CA MET A 1 10.05 -16.41 -24.44
C MET A 1 10.44 -17.68 -23.67
N GLU A 2 11.33 -18.53 -24.21
CA GLU A 2 11.74 -19.78 -23.55
C GLU A 2 12.24 -19.60 -22.11
N ASP A 3 13.08 -18.59 -21.83
CA ASP A 3 13.54 -18.32 -20.46
C ASP A 3 12.40 -17.97 -19.50
N ILE A 4 11.35 -17.30 -19.98
CA ILE A 4 10.16 -16.99 -19.19
C ILE A 4 9.34 -18.27 -18.94
N TYR A 5 9.09 -19.05 -20.00
CA TYR A 5 8.28 -20.28 -19.89
C TYR A 5 8.96 -21.38 -19.06
N GLN A 6 10.29 -21.42 -19.07
CA GLN A 6 11.08 -22.34 -18.24
C GLN A 6 11.37 -21.77 -16.84
N ASN A 7 10.76 -20.63 -16.45
CA ASN A 7 11.00 -19.95 -15.17
C ASN A 7 12.49 -19.64 -14.87
N ARG A 8 13.32 -19.49 -15.90
CA ARG A 8 14.73 -19.06 -15.76
C ARG A 8 14.84 -17.58 -15.43
N VAL A 9 13.79 -16.82 -15.73
CA VAL A 9 13.60 -15.43 -15.28
C VAL A 9 12.27 -15.36 -14.53
N ARG A 10 12.30 -14.82 -13.31
CA ARG A 10 11.14 -14.64 -12.46
C ARG A 10 11.18 -13.27 -11.81
N TYR A 11 10.01 -12.66 -11.68
CA TYR A 11 9.78 -11.52 -10.81
C TYR A 11 9.25 -12.00 -9.44
N SER A 12 9.69 -11.36 -8.36
CA SER A 12 9.15 -11.55 -7.01
C SER A 12 9.09 -10.20 -6.33
N HIS A 13 7.87 -9.79 -5.97
CA HIS A 13 7.67 -8.58 -5.18
C HIS A 13 8.10 -8.81 -3.73
N ASP A 14 8.44 -7.74 -3.03
CA ASP A 14 8.92 -7.77 -1.64
C ASP A 14 7.80 -7.89 -0.59
N GLY A 15 6.54 -7.88 -1.04
CA GLY A 15 5.37 -7.93 -0.17
C GLY A 15 5.00 -6.58 0.44
N SER A 16 5.63 -5.48 0.01
CA SER A 16 5.21 -4.13 0.40
C SER A 16 3.92 -3.71 -0.30
N ASN A 17 3.23 -2.72 0.25
CA ASN A 17 2.01 -2.12 -0.32
C ASN A 17 2.30 -1.16 -1.49
N SER A 18 3.46 -1.32 -2.15
CA SER A 18 3.82 -0.53 -3.32
C SER A 18 2.97 -0.94 -4.50
N LEU A 19 2.28 0.03 -5.13
CA LEU A 19 1.44 -0.22 -6.29
C LEU A 19 2.23 -0.38 -7.60
N LYS A 20 3.53 -0.02 -7.58
CA LYS A 20 4.40 -0.02 -8.74
C LYS A 20 5.81 -0.45 -8.35
N ASP A 21 6.42 -1.21 -9.24
CA ASP A 21 7.84 -1.54 -9.18
C ASP A 21 8.46 -1.40 -10.58
N ARG A 22 9.79 -1.39 -10.65
CA ARG A 22 10.54 -1.36 -11.90
C ARG A 22 11.88 -2.05 -11.77
N PHE A 23 12.33 -2.58 -12.89
CA PHE A 23 13.74 -2.92 -13.08
C PHE A 23 14.26 -2.28 -14.36
N THR A 24 15.58 -2.15 -14.43
CA THR A 24 16.26 -1.67 -15.64
C THR A 24 16.90 -2.83 -16.38
N PHE A 25 16.89 -2.75 -17.71
CA PHE A 25 17.53 -3.73 -18.58
C PHE A 25 18.22 -3.05 -19.76
N THR A 26 19.22 -3.72 -20.32
CA THR A 26 19.84 -3.35 -21.58
C THR A 26 19.77 -4.54 -22.52
N VAL A 27 19.83 -4.26 -23.82
CA VAL A 27 19.89 -5.28 -24.86
C VAL A 27 21.23 -5.13 -25.57
N ALA A 28 21.92 -6.25 -25.76
CA ALA A 28 23.19 -6.30 -26.50
C ALA A 28 23.23 -7.57 -27.36
N ASP A 29 23.70 -7.43 -28.60
CA ASP A 29 23.99 -8.56 -29.49
C ASP A 29 25.47 -8.98 -29.47
N GLY A 30 26.27 -8.35 -28.60
CA GLY A 30 27.70 -8.59 -28.43
C GLY A 30 28.60 -7.82 -29.40
N THR A 31 28.04 -7.13 -30.38
CA THR A 31 28.80 -6.38 -31.41
C THR A 31 28.43 -4.91 -31.50
N ASN A 32 27.16 -4.56 -31.23
CA ASN A 32 26.65 -3.21 -31.31
C ASN A 32 26.50 -2.61 -29.89
N PRO A 33 27.08 -1.42 -29.63
CA PRO A 33 26.95 -0.76 -28.33
C PRO A 33 25.61 -0.01 -28.17
N PHE A 34 24.81 0.08 -29.23
CA PHE A 34 23.52 0.78 -29.25
C PHE A 34 22.39 -0.17 -29.67
N PHE A 35 21.18 0.14 -29.23
CA PHE A 35 19.96 -0.57 -29.60
C PHE A 35 18.83 0.43 -29.89
N ILE A 36 17.75 -0.06 -30.50
CA ILE A 36 16.59 0.74 -30.90
C ILE A 36 15.47 0.56 -29.88
N VAL A 37 14.84 1.67 -29.49
CA VAL A 37 13.63 1.70 -28.65
C VAL A 37 12.57 2.58 -29.28
N GLU A 38 11.30 2.29 -29.01
CA GLU A 38 10.19 3.15 -29.39
C GLU A 38 9.79 4.03 -28.21
N GLU A 39 9.87 5.35 -28.38
CA GLU A 39 9.45 6.33 -27.38
C GLU A 39 8.52 7.36 -28.04
N GLY A 40 7.27 7.46 -27.56
CA GLY A 40 6.29 8.40 -28.11
C GLY A 40 5.97 8.19 -29.59
N GLY A 41 6.02 6.94 -30.08
CA GLY A 41 5.78 6.59 -31.48
C GLY A 41 6.95 6.88 -32.42
N LYS A 42 8.14 7.16 -31.89
CA LYS A 42 9.37 7.35 -32.68
C LYS A 42 10.43 6.36 -32.26
N GLU A 43 11.18 5.85 -33.24
CA GLU A 43 12.36 5.05 -32.99
C GLU A 43 13.53 5.94 -32.57
N ILE A 44 14.19 5.53 -31.48
CA ILE A 44 15.35 6.21 -30.91
C ILE A 44 16.48 5.18 -30.78
N ILE A 45 17.69 5.58 -31.17
CA ILE A 45 18.91 4.79 -30.98
C ILE A 45 19.54 5.21 -29.65
N THR A 46 19.76 4.26 -28.74
CA THR A 46 20.27 4.54 -27.40
C THR A 46 21.14 3.41 -26.87
N ALA A 47 22.00 3.73 -25.90
CA ALA A 47 22.72 2.77 -25.06
C ALA A 47 22.26 2.82 -23.59
N ALA A 48 21.30 3.72 -23.28
CA ALA A 48 20.83 3.91 -21.91
C ALA A 48 19.96 2.73 -21.47
N PRO A 49 20.07 2.24 -20.22
CA PRO A 49 19.18 1.21 -19.69
C PRO A 49 17.70 1.60 -19.80
N GLN A 50 16.88 0.65 -20.23
CA GLN A 50 15.44 0.81 -20.36
C GLN A 50 14.72 0.36 -19.11
N GLN A 51 13.57 0.97 -18.82
CA GLN A 51 12.76 0.61 -17.67
C GLN A 51 11.63 -0.33 -18.10
N PHE A 52 11.47 -1.41 -17.35
CA PHE A 52 10.28 -2.24 -17.39
C PHE A 52 9.44 -1.92 -16.14
N TRP A 53 8.19 -1.51 -16.35
CA TRP A 53 7.27 -1.21 -15.26
C TRP A 53 6.42 -2.44 -14.91
N VAL A 54 6.22 -2.65 -13.60
CA VAL A 54 5.35 -3.69 -13.07
C VAL A 54 4.26 -3.02 -12.26
N ASP A 55 3.00 -3.20 -12.67
CA ASP A 55 1.84 -2.81 -11.87
C ASP A 55 1.52 -3.92 -10.87
N ILE A 56 1.38 -3.54 -9.60
CA ILE A 56 1.15 -4.46 -8.49
C ILE A 56 -0.27 -4.28 -7.98
N LEU A 57 -1.01 -5.37 -7.86
CA LEU A 57 -2.27 -5.38 -7.15
C LEU A 57 -1.98 -5.50 -5.65
N PRO A 58 -2.38 -4.52 -4.82
CA PRO A 58 -2.18 -4.61 -3.38
C PRO A 58 -3.02 -5.75 -2.82
N VAL A 59 -2.49 -6.40 -1.79
CA VAL A 59 -3.23 -7.36 -0.98
C VAL A 59 -3.38 -6.73 0.40
N ASP A 60 -4.59 -6.76 0.93
CA ASP A 60 -4.87 -6.36 2.31
C ASP A 60 -4.52 -7.54 3.23
N ASP A 61 -3.26 -7.61 3.64
CA ASP A 61 -2.71 -8.69 4.49
C ASP A 61 -2.10 -8.20 5.81
N GLY A 62 -2.15 -6.89 6.03
CA GLY A 62 -1.85 -6.20 7.25
C GLY A 62 -2.90 -6.40 8.33
N THR A 63 -2.56 -5.93 9.54
CA THR A 63 -3.51 -5.87 10.65
C THR A 63 -3.50 -4.44 11.16
N PRO A 64 -4.67 -3.83 11.40
CA PRO A 64 -4.73 -2.47 11.90
C PRO A 64 -3.97 -2.35 13.22
N ARG A 65 -3.10 -1.33 13.32
CA ARG A 65 -2.38 -1.03 14.56
C ARG A 65 -3.04 0.12 15.31
N ILE A 66 -3.09 0.01 16.63
CA ILE A 66 -3.55 1.09 17.51
C ILE A 66 -2.42 2.10 17.67
N VAL A 67 -2.68 3.35 17.29
CA VAL A 67 -1.78 4.51 17.47
C VAL A 67 -2.10 5.24 18.76
N THR A 68 -3.39 5.46 19.02
CA THR A 68 -3.88 6.16 20.21
C THR A 68 -4.97 5.34 20.86
N ASN A 69 -4.91 5.17 22.18
CA ASN A 69 -5.96 4.57 22.99
C ASN A 69 -5.93 5.18 24.39
N LEU A 70 -6.36 6.43 24.48
CA LEU A 70 -6.40 7.18 25.74
C LEU A 70 -7.70 6.94 26.51
N GLY A 71 -8.69 6.32 25.87
CA GLY A 71 -10.05 6.23 26.38
C GLY A 71 -10.71 7.61 26.52
N LEU A 72 -11.93 7.61 27.05
CA LEU A 72 -12.63 8.86 27.39
C LEU A 72 -12.08 9.41 28.71
N GLN A 73 -11.58 10.65 28.66
CA GLN A 73 -11.00 11.34 29.82
C GLN A 73 -12.05 12.10 30.65
N TRP A 74 -13.15 12.48 30.03
CA TRP A 74 -14.28 13.14 30.69
C TRP A 74 -15.60 12.80 29.97
N LEU A 75 -16.72 13.15 30.60
CA LEU A 75 -18.06 13.08 30.00
C LEU A 75 -18.65 14.49 29.99
N GLU A 76 -19.36 14.81 28.92
CA GLU A 76 -20.12 16.06 28.79
C GLU A 76 -21.60 15.78 29.07
N TYR A 77 -22.33 16.74 29.62
CA TYR A 77 -23.77 16.60 29.83
C TYR A 77 -24.53 17.34 28.73
N MET A 78 -25.26 16.59 27.91
CA MET A 78 -26.16 17.12 26.88
C MET A 78 -27.57 16.57 27.16
N ASP A 79 -28.56 17.46 27.22
CA ASP A 79 -29.97 17.11 27.51
C ASP A 79 -30.16 16.21 28.74
N GLY A 80 -29.35 16.45 29.78
CA GLY A 80 -29.40 15.69 31.05
C GLY A 80 -28.77 14.29 30.98
N LYS A 81 -28.11 13.92 29.87
CA LYS A 81 -27.38 12.65 29.70
C LYS A 81 -25.88 12.90 29.59
N ALA A 82 -25.10 12.03 30.22
CA ALA A 82 -23.65 12.02 30.07
C ALA A 82 -23.29 11.40 28.72
N THR A 83 -22.63 12.17 27.85
CA THR A 83 -22.25 11.79 26.48
C THR A 83 -20.84 12.28 26.18
N ASN A 84 -20.14 11.58 25.30
CA ASN A 84 -18.92 12.11 24.68
C ASN A 84 -18.70 11.42 23.32
N LEU A 85 -17.93 12.05 22.45
CA LEU A 85 -17.54 11.52 21.15
C LEU A 85 -16.17 10.87 21.26
N ILE A 86 -16.03 9.66 20.70
CA ILE A 86 -14.73 9.06 20.47
C ILE A 86 -14.24 9.58 19.12
N THR A 87 -13.19 10.38 19.12
CA THR A 87 -12.53 10.89 17.92
C THR A 87 -11.12 10.29 17.79
N LYS A 88 -10.40 10.66 16.72
CA LYS A 88 -8.99 10.28 16.52
C LYS A 88 -8.06 10.72 17.67
N LYS A 89 -8.50 11.62 18.56
CA LYS A 89 -7.76 12.02 19.76
C LYS A 89 -7.82 10.97 20.87
N GLU A 90 -8.94 10.25 21.00
CA GLU A 90 -9.16 9.25 22.04
C GLU A 90 -8.76 7.86 21.57
N LEU A 91 -9.12 7.52 20.33
CA LEU A 91 -8.85 6.23 19.71
C LEU A 91 -8.49 6.43 18.24
N LEU A 92 -7.32 5.94 17.84
CA LEU A 92 -6.87 5.98 16.44
C LEU A 92 -6.21 4.64 16.11
N THR A 93 -6.71 3.99 15.07
CA THR A 93 -6.01 2.90 14.37
C THR A 93 -5.53 3.38 13.01
N VAL A 94 -4.45 2.78 12.54
CA VAL A 94 -3.92 3.00 11.19
C VAL A 94 -3.59 1.63 10.62
N ASP A 95 -3.86 1.45 9.33
CA ASP A 95 -3.43 0.28 8.59
C ASP A 95 -2.68 0.73 7.31
N PRO A 96 -1.48 0.22 7.01
CA PRO A 96 -0.73 0.62 5.82
C PRO A 96 -1.34 0.17 4.47
N ASP A 97 -2.21 -0.84 4.44
CA ASP A 97 -2.88 -1.39 3.26
C ASP A 97 -4.40 -1.19 3.23
N THR A 98 -5.04 -0.96 4.37
CA THR A 98 -6.48 -0.64 4.43
C THR A 98 -6.75 0.86 4.54
N GLU A 99 -7.67 1.38 3.72
CA GLU A 99 -8.10 2.79 3.81
C GLU A 99 -8.83 3.08 5.14
N ASP A 100 -8.62 4.28 5.70
CA ASP A 100 -9.25 4.75 6.95
C ASP A 100 -10.78 4.50 7.00
N MET A 101 -11.48 4.63 5.87
CA MET A 101 -12.95 4.48 5.79
C MET A 101 -13.41 3.03 5.89
N GLN A 102 -12.52 2.07 5.66
CA GLN A 102 -12.81 0.64 5.71
C GLN A 102 -12.53 0.04 7.08
N LEU A 103 -11.89 0.79 7.99
CA LEU A 103 -11.63 0.37 9.37
C LEU A 103 -12.92 0.41 10.20
N VAL A 104 -13.32 -0.74 10.73
CA VAL A 104 -14.53 -0.91 11.54
C VAL A 104 -14.17 -1.08 13.01
N TYR A 105 -14.84 -0.31 13.86
CA TYR A 105 -14.77 -0.44 15.31
C TYR A 105 -16.03 -1.11 15.84
N GLU A 106 -15.86 -2.16 16.64
CA GLU A 106 -16.96 -2.86 17.30
C GLU A 106 -16.87 -2.70 18.82
N ILE A 107 -18.01 -2.38 19.44
CA ILE A 107 -18.14 -2.36 20.90
C ILE A 107 -18.63 -3.75 21.33
N THR A 108 -17.72 -4.58 21.82
CA THR A 108 -18.04 -5.96 22.22
C THR A 108 -18.61 -6.07 23.64
N THR A 109 -18.46 -5.03 24.46
CA THR A 109 -18.98 -4.98 25.82
C THR A 109 -19.42 -3.57 26.15
N GLY A 110 -20.62 -3.43 26.72
CA GLY A 110 -21.14 -2.14 27.17
C GLY A 110 -20.33 -1.54 28.33
N PRO A 111 -20.57 -0.26 28.67
CA PRO A 111 -19.91 0.38 29.80
C PRO A 111 -20.22 -0.33 31.11
N LYS A 112 -19.23 -0.45 32.00
CA LYS A 112 -19.41 -1.05 33.34
C LYS A 112 -20.18 -0.16 34.31
N HIS A 113 -20.18 1.15 34.08
CA HIS A 113 -20.83 2.15 34.91
C HIS A 113 -21.58 3.14 34.01
N GLY A 114 -22.91 3.23 34.16
CA GLY A 114 -23.80 4.00 33.28
C GLY A 114 -24.52 3.13 32.24
N HIS A 115 -25.57 3.69 31.62
CA HIS A 115 -26.39 3.06 30.58
C HIS A 115 -26.54 3.98 29.37
#